data_AF-A0A4Q6AUX7-F1
#
_entry.id   AF-A0A4Q6AUX7-F1
#
_cell.length_a   1.000
_cell.length_b   1.000
_cell.length_c   1.000
_cell.angle_alpha   90.00
_cell.angle_beta   90.00
_cell.angle_gamma   90.00
#
_symmetry.space_group_name_H-M   'P 1'
#
loop_
_entity.id
_entity.type
_entity.pdbx_description
1 polymer ?
#
loop_
_entity_poly.entity_id
_entity_poly.type
_entity_poly.pdbx_seq_one_letter_code
_entity_poly.pdbx_strand_id
1 'polypeptide(L)'
;PRGNEKLVASFSNYGKSTVDLFAPGVSIYSTLPDNKYGNESGTSMAAPVVAGVAAIIRSYFPALNAAQVRSLLMQQVTNYPNPVSIPGRKSGLMTLDEMSASGGIVNASRAVEAALKTAQ
;
A
#
# COMPACT_ATOMS: atom_id res chain seq x y z
N PRO A 1 -8.55 -9.92 6.74
CA PRO A 1 -9.74 -9.11 6.40
C PRO A 1 -10.92 -9.51 7.30
N ARG A 2 -11.34 -8.63 8.22
CA ARG A 2 -12.58 -8.85 8.96
C ARG A 2 -13.76 -8.65 7.99
N GLY A 3 -14.74 -9.54 8.08
CA GLY A 3 -15.81 -9.69 7.09
C GLY A 3 -16.54 -8.39 6.77
N ASN A 4 -16.92 -8.26 5.50
CA ASN A 4 -17.75 -7.22 4.88
C ASN A 4 -17.04 -5.94 4.39
N GLU A 5 -15.75 -5.75 4.66
CA GLU A 5 -14.98 -4.63 4.08
C GLU A 5 -14.45 -4.99 2.69
N LYS A 6 -14.79 -4.19 1.68
CA LYS A 6 -14.19 -4.28 0.35
C LYS A 6 -12.68 -4.07 0.50
N LEU A 7 -11.87 -5.03 0.05
CA LEU A 7 -10.41 -4.97 0.16
C LEU A 7 -9.84 -3.68 -0.44
N VAL A 8 -10.42 -3.22 -1.55
CA VAL A 8 -10.10 -1.94 -2.19
C VAL A 8 -11.26 -0.97 -1.93
N ALA A 9 -10.93 0.22 -1.43
CA ALA A 9 -11.93 1.24 -1.12
C ALA A 9 -12.70 1.67 -2.37
N SER A 10 -14.01 1.94 -2.25
CA SER A 10 -14.85 2.34 -3.38
C SER A 10 -14.43 3.63 -4.06
N PHE A 11 -13.70 4.50 -3.34
CA PHE A 11 -13.15 5.76 -3.83
C PHE A 11 -11.72 5.65 -4.38
N SER A 12 -11.06 4.49 -4.23
CA SER A 12 -9.68 4.33 -4.68
C SER A 12 -9.60 4.43 -6.20
N ASN A 13 -8.54 5.06 -6.70
CA ASN A 13 -8.17 4.89 -8.10
C ASN A 13 -7.53 3.50 -8.31
N TYR A 14 -7.49 3.05 -9.55
CA TYR A 14 -6.83 1.82 -9.99
C TYR A 14 -6.32 1.96 -11.43
N GLY A 15 -5.29 1.18 -11.78
CA GLY A 15 -4.76 1.11 -13.13
C GLY A 15 -3.31 0.60 -13.14
N LYS A 16 -3.02 -0.35 -14.04
CA LYS A 16 -1.72 -1.02 -14.14
C LYS A 16 -0.53 -0.08 -14.40
N SER A 17 -0.78 1.10 -14.95
CA SER A 17 0.23 2.13 -15.24
C SER A 17 0.12 3.39 -14.37
N THR A 18 -0.91 3.50 -13.52
CA THR A 18 -1.21 4.71 -12.74
C THR A 18 -1.16 4.49 -11.23
N VAL A 19 -1.27 3.23 -10.78
CA VAL A 19 -1.20 2.84 -9.37
C VAL A 19 -0.08 1.83 -9.18
N ASP A 20 0.87 2.18 -8.32
CA ASP A 20 2.02 1.35 -7.99
C ASP A 20 1.61 0.13 -7.13
N LEU A 21 1.03 0.39 -5.96
CA LEU A 21 0.66 -0.63 -4.99
C LEU A 21 -0.46 -0.12 -4.06
N PHE A 22 -1.15 -1.05 -3.39
CA PHE A 22 -2.19 -0.72 -2.43
C PHE A 22 -1.66 -0.63 -1.00
N ALA A 23 -2.30 0.17 -0.16
CA ALA A 23 -1.99 0.23 1.27
C ALA A 23 -3.26 0.55 2.08
N PRO A 24 -3.27 0.26 3.39
CA PRO A 24 -4.38 0.59 4.27
C PRO A 24 -4.68 2.10 4.24
N GLY A 25 -5.92 2.45 3.90
CA GLY A 25 -6.36 3.85 3.82
C GLY A 25 -7.83 4.05 4.20
N VAL A 26 -8.49 3.05 4.78
CA VAL A 26 -9.89 3.14 5.24
C VAL A 26 -9.88 3.07 6.76
N SER A 27 -10.61 3.99 7.40
CA SER A 27 -10.74 4.08 8.87
C SER A 27 -9.39 4.04 9.60
N ILE A 28 -8.42 4.82 9.11
CA ILE A 28 -7.10 4.92 9.73
C ILE A 28 -7.19 5.92 10.88
N TYR A 29 -6.97 5.43 12.10
CA TYR A 29 -6.91 6.25 13.30
C TYR A 29 -5.60 7.03 13.35
N SER A 30 -5.66 8.35 13.34
CA SER A 30 -4.48 9.22 13.35
C SER A 30 -4.74 10.55 14.05
N THR A 31 -3.70 11.38 14.13
CA THR A 31 -3.74 12.73 14.70
C THR A 31 -4.57 13.68 13.86
N LEU A 32 -5.35 14.53 14.53
CA LEU A 32 -6.13 15.62 13.96
C LEU A 32 -5.75 16.95 14.65
N PRO A 33 -6.09 18.11 14.08
CA PRO A 33 -5.94 19.39 14.75
C PRO A 33 -6.59 19.43 16.15
N ASP A 34 -6.16 20.39 16.97
CA ASP A 34 -6.66 20.61 18.33
C ASP A 34 -6.40 19.45 19.32
N ASN A 35 -5.25 18.77 19.21
CA ASN A 35 -4.88 17.62 20.06
C ASN A 35 -5.89 16.45 20.01
N LYS A 36 -6.55 16.28 18.86
CA LYS A 36 -7.54 15.23 18.66
C LYS A 36 -6.94 14.04 17.92
N TYR A 37 -7.64 12.93 18.00
CA TYR A 37 -7.40 11.75 17.18
C TYR A 37 -8.74 11.29 16.60
N GLY A 38 -8.70 10.74 15.41
CA GLY A 38 -9.90 10.27 14.73
C GLY A 38 -9.59 9.33 13.58
N ASN A 39 -10.64 8.65 13.10
CA ASN A 39 -10.55 7.78 11.94
C ASN A 39 -10.81 8.61 10.67
N GLU A 40 -9.88 8.56 9.74
CA GLU A 40 -10.03 9.14 8.42
C GLU A 40 -9.90 8.08 7.33
N SER A 41 -10.52 8.33 6.18
CA SER A 41 -10.48 7.42 5.03
C SER A 41 -10.05 8.17 3.77
N GLY A 42 -9.02 7.67 3.11
CA GLY A 42 -8.54 8.24 1.87
C GLY A 42 -7.23 7.62 1.41
N THR A 43 -6.92 7.81 0.13
CA THR A 43 -5.57 7.55 -0.39
C THR A 43 -4.54 8.46 0.29
N SER A 44 -4.96 9.62 0.80
CA SER A 44 -4.19 10.48 1.70
C SER A 44 -3.72 9.79 2.98
N MET A 45 -4.38 8.71 3.42
CA MET A 45 -3.97 7.91 4.57
C MET A 45 -3.12 6.70 4.13
N ALA A 46 -3.38 6.15 2.94
CA ALA A 46 -2.56 5.09 2.37
C ALA A 46 -1.13 5.57 2.01
N ALA A 47 -1.01 6.79 1.48
CA ALA A 47 0.27 7.39 1.09
C ALA A 47 1.28 7.49 2.26
N PRO A 48 0.94 8.06 3.44
CA PRO A 48 1.86 8.13 4.58
C PRO A 48 2.19 6.75 5.16
N VAL A 49 1.32 5.73 5.02
CA VAL A 49 1.67 4.35 5.40
C VAL A 49 2.84 3.84 4.55
N VAL A 50 2.77 3.98 3.21
CA VAL A 50 3.87 3.56 2.32
C VAL A 50 5.13 4.41 2.54
N ALA A 51 4.96 5.72 2.74
CA ALA A 51 6.07 6.62 3.05
C ALA A 51 6.80 6.22 4.34
N GLY A 52 6.05 5.80 5.38
CA GLY A 52 6.63 5.29 6.62
C GLY A 52 7.47 4.03 6.40
N VAL A 53 7.00 3.08 5.58
CA VAL A 53 7.79 1.88 5.23
C VAL A 53 9.07 2.27 4.47
N ALA A 54 8.96 3.18 3.50
CA ALA A 54 10.13 3.68 2.77
C ALA A 54 11.15 4.36 3.70
N ALA A 55 10.67 5.13 4.69
CA ALA A 55 11.50 5.80 5.68
C ALA A 55 12.24 4.79 6.58
N ILE A 56 11.57 3.73 7.04
CA ILE A 56 12.21 2.64 7.80
C ILE A 56 13.33 2.00 6.98
N ILE A 57 13.10 1.69 5.69
CA ILE A 57 14.14 1.11 4.84
C ILE A 57 15.33 2.08 4.75
N ARG A 58 15.09 3.36 4.46
CA ARG A 58 16.18 4.33 4.31
C ARG A 58 16.90 4.67 5.62
N SER A 59 16.26 4.51 6.77
CA SER A 59 16.92 4.75 8.07
C SER A 59 17.96 3.68 8.40
N TYR A 60 17.72 2.42 8.00
CA TYR A 60 18.65 1.30 8.22
C TYR A 60 19.58 1.06 7.04
N PHE A 61 19.18 1.42 5.82
CA PHE A 61 19.93 1.20 4.58
C PHE A 61 20.13 2.53 3.83
N PRO A 62 20.90 3.49 4.39
CA PRO A 62 21.01 4.85 3.83
C PRO A 62 21.70 4.91 2.46
N ALA A 63 22.42 3.86 2.07
CA ALA A 63 23.04 3.74 0.74
C ALA A 63 22.01 3.43 -0.37
N LEU A 64 20.81 2.94 -0.03
CA LEU A 64 19.76 2.70 -1.02
C LEU A 64 19.17 4.02 -1.51
N ASN A 65 19.15 4.20 -2.83
CA ASN A 65 18.50 5.34 -3.45
C ASN A 65 16.98 5.14 -3.56
N ALA A 66 16.25 6.22 -3.92
CA ALA A 66 14.79 6.19 -4.00
C ALA A 66 14.25 5.15 -4.99
N ALA A 67 14.93 4.91 -6.12
CA ALA A 67 14.50 3.94 -7.12
C ALA A 67 14.64 2.50 -6.59
N GLN A 68 15.73 2.20 -5.88
CA GLN A 68 15.93 0.90 -5.23
C GLN A 68 14.88 0.65 -4.14
N VAL A 69 14.59 1.65 -3.30
CA VAL A 69 13.55 1.56 -2.27
C VAL A 69 12.18 1.32 -2.90
N ARG A 70 11.83 2.07 -3.96
CA ARG A 70 10.59 1.85 -4.71
C ARG A 70 10.54 0.42 -5.27
N SER A 71 11.63 -0.05 -5.87
CA SER A 71 11.70 -1.41 -6.42
C SER A 71 11.45 -2.47 -5.35
N LEU A 72 12.05 -2.32 -4.16
CA LEU A 72 11.83 -3.22 -3.03
C LEU A 72 10.36 -3.23 -2.60
N LEU A 73 9.74 -2.06 -2.44
CA LEU A 73 8.33 -1.94 -2.07
C LEU A 73 7.40 -2.61 -3.09
N MET A 74 7.69 -2.44 -4.38
CA MET A 74 6.91 -3.00 -5.49
C MET A 74 7.04 -4.53 -5.59
N GLN A 75 8.23 -5.07 -5.37
CA GLN A 75 8.49 -6.51 -5.51
C GLN A 75 8.06 -7.30 -4.27
N GLN A 76 8.04 -6.68 -3.10
CA GLN A 76 7.83 -7.36 -1.82
C GLN A 76 6.41 -7.22 -1.29
N VAL A 77 5.43 -6.94 -2.15
CA VAL A 77 4.03 -6.83 -1.75
C VAL A 77 3.45 -8.13 -1.18
N THR A 78 2.36 -7.99 -0.44
CA THR A 78 1.48 -9.10 -0.08
C THR A 78 0.50 -9.33 -1.22
N ASN A 79 0.57 -10.51 -1.83
CA ASN A 79 -0.33 -10.92 -2.89
C ASN A 79 -1.72 -11.24 -2.31
N TYR A 80 -2.75 -10.88 -3.07
CA TYR A 80 -4.12 -11.27 -2.78
C TYR A 80 -4.73 -11.90 -4.06
N PRO A 81 -4.81 -13.23 -4.14
CA PRO A 81 -5.14 -13.92 -5.40
C PRO A 81 -6.62 -13.84 -5.79
N ASN A 82 -7.49 -13.51 -4.83
CA ASN A 82 -8.93 -13.49 -5.09
C ASN A 82 -9.34 -12.16 -5.75
N PRO A 83 -10.23 -12.18 -6.75
CA PRO A 83 -10.78 -10.96 -7.32
C PRO A 83 -11.54 -10.11 -6.27
N VAL A 84 -11.50 -8.79 -6.45
CA VAL A 84 -12.14 -7.82 -5.55
C VAL A 84 -13.06 -6.88 -6.33
N SER A 85 -14.02 -6.26 -5.63
CA SER A 85 -14.95 -5.31 -6.26
C SER A 85 -14.21 -4.15 -6.90
N ILE A 86 -14.59 -3.80 -8.13
CA ILE A 86 -14.03 -2.66 -8.85
C ILE A 86 -14.48 -1.34 -8.17
N PRO A 87 -13.55 -0.44 -7.78
CA PRO A 87 -13.91 0.87 -7.26
C PRO A 87 -14.82 1.67 -8.21
N GLY A 88 -15.80 2.36 -7.64
CA GLY A 88 -16.79 3.13 -8.40
C GLY A 88 -17.84 2.33 -9.19
N ARG A 89 -17.82 0.98 -9.17
CA ARG A 89 -18.80 0.14 -9.89
C ARG A 89 -19.73 -0.62 -8.94
N LYS A 90 -20.99 -0.82 -9.39
CA LYS A 90 -22.00 -1.61 -8.67
C LYS A 90 -21.75 -3.12 -8.77
N SER A 91 -21.09 -3.56 -9.83
CA SER A 91 -20.75 -4.95 -10.12
C SER A 91 -19.43 -5.04 -10.88
N GLY A 92 -18.88 -6.25 -10.94
CA GLY A 92 -17.58 -6.53 -11.56
C GLY A 92 -16.50 -6.78 -10.51
N LEU A 93 -15.67 -7.77 -10.82
CA LEU A 93 -14.52 -8.16 -10.03
C LEU A 93 -13.27 -8.05 -10.88
N MET A 94 -12.17 -7.70 -10.25
CA MET A 94 -10.86 -7.61 -10.88
C MET A 94 -9.79 -7.96 -9.84
N THR A 95 -8.69 -8.57 -10.28
CA THR A 95 -7.58 -8.93 -9.40
C THR A 95 -6.70 -7.71 -9.12
N LEU A 96 -5.90 -7.76 -8.04
CA LEU A 96 -4.99 -6.65 -7.76
C LEU A 96 -3.90 -6.47 -8.84
N ASP A 97 -3.50 -7.54 -9.55
CA ASP A 97 -2.56 -7.52 -10.69
C ASP A 97 -3.08 -6.70 -11.88
N GLU A 98 -4.39 -6.71 -12.07
CA GLU A 98 -5.05 -5.90 -13.09
C GLU A 98 -5.24 -4.44 -12.60
N MET A 99 -5.35 -4.24 -11.28
CA MET A 99 -5.61 -2.93 -10.66
C MET A 99 -4.36 -2.10 -10.34
N SER A 100 -3.15 -2.67 -10.33
CA SER A 100 -1.92 -1.97 -9.96
C SER A 100 -0.69 -2.60 -10.59
N ALA A 101 0.41 -1.84 -10.68
CA ALA A 101 1.67 -2.31 -11.27
C ALA A 101 2.33 -3.43 -10.46
N SER A 102 2.24 -3.43 -9.13
CA SER A 102 2.78 -4.49 -8.26
C SER A 102 1.84 -5.67 -8.07
N GLY A 103 0.55 -5.46 -8.30
CA GLY A 103 -0.47 -6.48 -8.05
C GLY A 103 -0.75 -6.77 -6.58
N GLY A 104 -0.32 -5.91 -5.64
CA GLY A 104 -0.42 -6.25 -4.23
C GLY A 104 -0.45 -5.08 -3.25
N ILE A 105 -0.44 -5.46 -1.97
CA ILE A 105 -0.55 -4.56 -0.83
C ILE A 105 0.83 -4.39 -0.19
N VAL A 106 1.21 -3.19 0.23
CA VAL A 106 2.48 -2.91 0.92
C VAL A 106 2.76 -3.94 2.04
N ASN A 107 4.01 -4.39 2.14
CA ASN A 107 4.46 -5.29 3.20
C ASN A 107 5.81 -4.82 3.75
N ALA A 108 5.80 -4.28 4.97
CA ALA A 108 6.99 -3.74 5.59
C ALA A 108 8.04 -4.83 5.91
N SER A 109 7.63 -5.98 6.45
CA SER A 109 8.55 -7.06 6.83
C SER A 109 9.33 -7.57 5.63
N ARG A 110 8.63 -7.94 4.55
CA ARG A 110 9.27 -8.46 3.34
C ARG A 110 10.18 -7.43 2.67
N ALA A 111 9.77 -6.16 2.66
CA ALA A 111 10.60 -5.09 2.09
C ALA A 111 11.90 -4.88 2.89
N VAL A 112 11.85 -4.93 4.23
CA VAL A 112 13.03 -4.84 5.09
C VAL A 112 13.91 -6.09 4.97
N GLU A 113 13.33 -7.29 4.95
CA GLU A 113 14.05 -8.55 4.73
C GLU A 113 14.78 -8.57 3.38
N ALA A 114 14.17 -8.04 2.32
CA ALA A 114 14.82 -7.91 1.02
C ALA A 114 15.92 -6.84 1.01
N ALA A 115 15.72 -5.72 1.72
CA ALA A 115 16.75 -4.69 1.88
C ALA A 115 17.99 -5.24 2.60
N LEU A 116 17.80 -6.03 3.68
CA LEU A 116 18.88 -6.72 4.40
C LEU A 116 19.72 -7.60 3.47
N LYS A 117 19.07 -8.36 2.59
CA LYS A 117 19.76 -9.24 1.62
C LYS A 117 20.49 -8.49 0.51
N THR A 118 20.08 -7.27 0.19
CA THR A 118 20.68 -6.44 -0.87
C THR A 118 21.85 -5.61 -0.36
N ALA A 119 21.93 -5.39 0.96
CA ALA A 119 22.98 -4.61 1.62
C ALA A 119 24.19 -5.45 2.09
N GLN A 120 24.11 -6.77 1.95
CA GLN A 120 25.25 -7.70 2.13
C GLN A 120 26.01 -7.85 0.82
#